data_AF-M7ZED0-F1
#
_entry.id   AF-M7ZED0-F1
#
_cell.length_a   1.000
_cell.length_b   1.000
_cell.length_c   1.000
_cell.angle_alpha   90.00
_cell.angle_beta   90.00
_cell.angle_gamma   90.00
#
_symmetry.space_group_name_H-M   'P 1'
#
loop_
_entity.id
_entity.type
_entity.pdbx_description
1 polymer ?
#
loop_
_entity_poly.entity_id
_entity_poly.type
_entity_poly.pdbx_seq_one_letter_code
_entity_poly.pdbx_strand_id
1 'polypeptide(L)'
;MREAILALEACRANSYPFVDGQAIPLGWDGVLEELAAEILEDPSPKRLFLVRGKLQKLLVESVPPKLVLQKLVELFLKGIHANIKRDVYYWHAYYDKRLPAGASALLKLEEFIAKFMSIHRKSLAADS
;
A
#
# COMPACT_ATOMS: atom_id res chain seq x y z
N MET A 1 -19.32 3.93 13.07
CA MET A 1 -20.26 5.05 12.79
C MET A 1 -19.59 6.33 12.32
N ARG A 2 -18.44 6.76 12.86
CA ARG A 2 -17.79 8.03 12.41
C ARG A 2 -17.21 7.98 10.99
N GLU A 3 -16.58 6.87 10.60
CA GLU A 3 -15.97 6.71 9.28
C GLU A 3 -16.99 6.75 8.13
N ALA A 4 -18.16 6.14 8.32
CA ALA A 4 -19.24 6.15 7.32
C ALA A 4 -19.81 7.56 7.09
N ILE A 5 -19.87 8.39 8.14
CA ILE A 5 -20.34 9.77 8.06
C ILE A 5 -19.30 10.63 7.35
N LEU A 6 -18.01 10.49 7.70
CA LEU A 6 -16.92 11.23 7.04
C LEU A 6 -16.78 10.86 5.56
N ALA A 7 -16.91 9.58 5.22
CA ALA A 7 -16.94 9.13 3.82
C ALA A 7 -18.12 9.74 3.05
N LEU A 8 -19.30 9.80 3.66
CA LEU A 8 -20.48 10.42 3.06
C LEU A 8 -20.33 11.94 2.87
N GLU A 9 -19.77 12.64 3.86
CA GLU A 9 -19.49 14.08 3.79
C GLU A 9 -18.46 14.42 2.72
N ALA A 10 -17.39 13.61 2.60
CA ALA A 10 -16.39 13.75 1.56
C ALA A 10 -16.96 13.50 0.15
N CYS A 11 -17.82 12.48 -0.01
CA CYS A 11 -18.52 12.23 -1.28
C CYS A 11 -19.42 13.42 -1.67
N ARG A 12 -20.15 13.99 -0.71
CA ARG A 12 -21.05 15.13 -0.93
C ARG A 12 -20.29 16.37 -1.42
N ALA A 13 -19.12 16.63 -0.84
CA ALA A 13 -18.33 17.82 -1.15
C ALA A 13 -17.69 17.77 -2.55
N ASN A 14 -17.32 16.57 -3.03
CA ASN A 14 -16.51 16.42 -4.24
C ASN A 14 -17.31 16.04 -5.50
N SER A 15 -18.52 15.49 -5.36
CA SER A 15 -19.24 14.87 -6.50
C SER A 15 -20.73 14.70 -6.21
N TYR A 16 -21.47 15.81 -6.29
CA TYR A 16 -22.94 15.83 -6.26
C TYR A 16 -23.48 16.22 -7.64
N PRO A 17 -24.56 15.59 -8.15
CA PRO A 17 -25.43 14.59 -7.51
C PRO A 17 -24.83 13.18 -7.41
N PHE A 18 -25.25 12.42 -6.40
CA PHE A 18 -24.82 11.03 -6.22
C PHE A 18 -25.42 10.13 -7.31
N VAL A 19 -24.59 9.26 -7.88
CA VAL A 19 -25.00 8.23 -8.85
C VAL A 19 -24.64 6.84 -8.35
N ASP A 20 -25.47 5.85 -8.64
CA ASP A 20 -25.20 4.44 -8.28
C ASP A 20 -23.86 3.98 -8.91
N GLY A 21 -22.98 3.41 -8.10
CA GLY A 21 -21.65 2.96 -8.52
C GLY A 21 -20.57 4.05 -8.55
N GLN A 22 -20.83 5.23 -7.99
CA GLN A 22 -19.82 6.28 -7.85
C GLN A 22 -18.63 5.79 -7.04
N ALA A 23 -17.47 5.67 -7.70
CA ALA A 23 -16.21 5.38 -7.04
C ALA A 23 -15.92 6.50 -6.04
N ILE A 24 -15.76 6.14 -4.76
CA ILE A 24 -15.38 7.09 -3.72
C ILE A 24 -13.92 7.49 -4.00
N PRO A 25 -13.64 8.72 -4.50
CA PRO A 25 -12.28 9.09 -4.86
C PRO A 25 -11.62 9.64 -3.59
N LEU A 26 -11.23 8.75 -2.69
CA LEU A 26 -10.49 9.14 -1.48
C LEU A 26 -9.01 9.45 -1.77
N GLY A 27 -8.57 9.45 -3.03
CA GLY A 27 -7.25 9.92 -3.49
C GLY A 27 -6.05 9.05 -3.10
N TRP A 28 -6.17 8.25 -2.03
CA TRP A 28 -5.09 7.41 -1.52
C TRP A 28 -4.74 6.23 -2.43
N ASP A 29 -5.71 5.69 -3.18
CA ASP A 29 -5.50 4.55 -4.08
C ASP A 29 -4.44 4.87 -5.15
N GLY A 30 -4.53 6.06 -5.77
CA GLY A 30 -3.57 6.50 -6.78
C GLY A 30 -2.16 6.68 -6.21
N VAL A 31 -2.04 7.15 -4.96
CA VAL A 31 -0.74 7.25 -4.27
C VAL A 31 -0.12 5.88 -4.08
N LEU A 32 -0.92 4.85 -3.75
CA LEU A 32 -0.44 3.47 -3.60
C LEU A 32 -0.09 2.81 -4.92
N GLU A 33 -0.83 3.11 -6.00
CA GLU A 33 -0.53 2.65 -7.35
C GLU A 33 0.82 3.21 -7.83
N GLU A 34 1.02 4.52 -7.71
CA GLU A 34 2.29 5.19 -8.02
C GLU A 34 3.44 4.62 -7.17
N LEU A 35 3.21 4.50 -5.86
CA LEU A 35 4.19 3.93 -4.93
C LEU A 35 4.58 2.50 -5.32
N ALA A 36 3.61 1.65 -5.64
CA ALA A 36 3.88 0.27 -6.01
C ALA A 36 4.64 0.17 -7.33
N ALA A 37 4.29 1.00 -8.32
CA ALA A 37 5.00 1.07 -9.59
C ALA A 37 6.48 1.47 -9.40
N GLU A 38 6.75 2.51 -8.61
CA GLU A 38 8.11 2.95 -8.29
C GLU A 38 8.95 1.86 -7.59
N ILE A 39 8.33 1.08 -6.70
CA ILE A 39 9.01 0.00 -5.97
C ILE A 39 9.31 -1.19 -6.89
N LEU A 40 8.40 -1.51 -7.81
CA LEU A 40 8.58 -2.58 -8.78
C LEU A 40 9.64 -2.23 -9.82
N GLU A 41 9.70 -0.97 -10.24
CA GLU A 41 10.74 -0.47 -11.15
C GLU A 41 12.12 -0.43 -10.49
N ASP A 42 12.21 0.10 -9.26
CA ASP A 42 13.47 0.28 -8.53
C ASP A 42 13.34 -0.20 -7.08
N PRO A 43 13.53 -1.51 -6.83
CA PRO A 43 13.49 -2.09 -5.48
C PRO A 43 14.76 -1.83 -4.66
N SER A 44 15.40 -0.66 -4.81
CA SER A 44 16.59 -0.28 -4.08
C SER A 44 16.29 0.37 -2.71
N PRO A 45 17.17 0.23 -1.71
CA PRO A 45 17.00 0.91 -0.42
C PRO A 45 16.91 2.43 -0.52
N LYS A 46 17.48 3.04 -1.58
CA LYS A 46 17.38 4.49 -1.82
C LYS A 46 15.93 4.92 -2.04
N ARG A 47 15.13 4.07 -2.71
CA ARG A 47 13.70 4.31 -2.95
C ARG A 47 12.88 4.30 -1.66
N LEU A 48 13.30 3.53 -0.65
CA LEU A 48 12.59 3.40 0.63
C LEU A 48 12.42 4.74 1.36
N PHE A 49 13.35 5.69 1.21
CA PHE A 49 13.23 7.01 1.82
C PHE A 49 12.04 7.81 1.25
N LEU A 50 11.82 7.75 -0.07
CA LEU A 50 10.70 8.41 -0.74
C LEU A 50 9.37 7.74 -0.38
N VAL A 51 9.38 6.41 -0.32
CA VAL A 51 8.24 5.58 0.11
C VAL A 51 7.74 5.99 1.49
N ARG A 52 8.65 6.26 2.44
CA ARG A 52 8.31 6.66 3.80
C ARG A 52 7.46 7.92 3.84
N GLY A 53 7.77 8.93 3.04
CA GLY A 53 6.99 10.18 2.96
C GLY A 53 5.55 9.94 2.48
N LYS A 54 5.38 9.12 1.43
CA LYS A 54 4.07 8.73 0.90
C LYS A 54 3.25 7.94 1.94
N LEU A 55 3.87 6.97 2.62
CA LEU A 55 3.22 6.21 3.70
C LEU A 55 2.81 7.12 4.87
N GLN A 56 3.66 8.04 5.28
CA GLN A 56 3.35 8.96 6.38
C GLN A 56 2.14 9.83 6.03
N LYS A 57 2.08 10.36 4.80
CA LYS A 57 0.93 11.14 4.32
C LYS A 57 -0.37 10.33 4.42
N LEU A 58 -0.38 9.09 3.95
CA LEU A 58 -1.54 8.20 4.02
C LEU A 58 -2.01 7.94 5.46
N LEU A 59 -1.07 7.72 6.39
CA LEU A 59 -1.41 7.50 7.79
C LEU A 59 -1.94 8.77 8.48
N VAL A 60 -1.45 9.95 8.10
CA VAL A 60 -1.97 11.25 8.58
C VAL A 60 -3.38 11.52 8.05
N GLU A 61 -3.66 11.14 6.80
CA GLU A 61 -5.00 11.20 6.17
C GLU A 61 -5.96 10.13 6.72
N SER A 62 -5.57 9.42 7.79
CA SER A 62 -6.37 8.39 8.47
C SER A 62 -6.72 7.18 7.59
N VAL A 63 -5.89 6.86 6.60
CA VAL A 63 -6.03 5.62 5.85
C VAL A 63 -5.65 4.44 6.76
N PRO A 64 -6.53 3.42 6.92
CA PRO A 64 -6.23 2.29 7.78
C PRO A 64 -4.95 1.55 7.34
N PRO A 65 -3.97 1.30 8.23
CA PRO A 65 -2.73 0.63 7.85
C PRO A 65 -2.92 -0.73 7.20
N LYS A 66 -3.94 -1.49 7.62
CA LYS A 66 -4.27 -2.80 7.04
C LYS A 66 -4.72 -2.67 5.59
N LEU A 67 -5.49 -1.63 5.27
CA LEU A 67 -5.92 -1.34 3.90
C LEU A 67 -4.72 -0.98 3.01
N VAL A 68 -3.79 -0.17 3.54
CA VAL A 68 -2.52 0.14 2.87
C VAL A 68 -1.73 -1.12 2.56
N LEU A 69 -1.55 -1.99 3.56
CA LEU A 69 -0.81 -3.25 3.40
C LEU A 69 -1.47 -4.15 2.35
N GLN A 70 -2.79 -4.35 2.44
CA GLN A 70 -3.54 -5.20 1.52
C GLN A 70 -3.43 -4.68 0.08
N LYS A 71 -3.67 -3.38 -0.13
CA LYS A 71 -3.62 -2.78 -1.47
C LYS A 71 -2.21 -2.86 -2.08
N LEU A 72 -1.16 -2.63 -1.29
CA LEU A 72 0.22 -2.80 -1.76
C LEU A 72 0.51 -4.24 -2.20
N VAL A 73 0.05 -5.23 -1.44
CA VAL A 73 0.21 -6.65 -1.80
C VAL A 73 -0.50 -6.96 -3.12
N GLU A 74 -1.75 -6.50 -3.29
CA GLU A 74 -2.51 -6.67 -4.53
C GLU A 74 -1.78 -6.07 -5.74
N LEU A 75 -1.18 -4.88 -5.58
CA LEU A 75 -0.42 -4.22 -6.64
C LEU A 75 0.90 -4.94 -6.94
N PHE A 76 1.65 -5.35 -5.92
CA PHE A 76 2.88 -6.12 -6.10
C PHE A 76 2.63 -7.46 -6.79
N LEU A 77 1.55 -8.17 -6.43
CA LEU A 77 1.22 -9.47 -7.04
C LEU A 77 0.93 -9.38 -8.54
N LYS A 78 0.53 -8.20 -9.04
CA LYS A 78 0.36 -7.93 -10.49
C LYS A 78 1.69 -7.71 -11.21
N GLY A 79 2.70 -7.22 -10.52
CA GLY A 79 4.00 -6.84 -11.09
C GLY A 79 5.13 -7.86 -10.92
N ILE A 80 4.87 -9.04 -10.34
CA ILE A 80 5.91 -10.04 -10.03
C ILE A 80 5.70 -11.40 -10.68
N HIS A 81 6.80 -12.12 -10.88
CA HIS A 81 6.79 -13.52 -11.32
C HIS A 81 6.19 -14.47 -10.28
N ALA A 82 5.69 -15.61 -10.76
CA ALA A 82 4.97 -16.59 -9.94
C ALA A 82 5.84 -17.25 -8.85
N ASN A 83 7.16 -17.35 -9.09
CA ASN A 83 8.14 -17.96 -8.19
C ASN A 83 8.19 -17.29 -6.79
N ILE A 84 7.95 -15.98 -6.70
CA ILE A 84 8.00 -15.23 -5.43
C ILE A 84 6.63 -14.93 -4.83
N LYS A 85 5.52 -15.26 -5.51
CA LYS A 85 4.16 -14.97 -5.00
C LYS A 85 3.91 -15.62 -3.63
N ARG A 86 4.41 -16.85 -3.41
CA ARG A 86 4.29 -17.55 -2.12
C ARG A 86 4.96 -16.77 -0.99
N ASP A 87 6.15 -16.23 -1.22
CA ASP A 87 6.86 -15.43 -0.23
C ASP A 87 6.09 -14.15 0.09
N VAL A 88 5.54 -13.47 -0.92
CA VAL A 88 4.72 -12.26 -0.72
C VAL A 88 3.50 -12.56 0.14
N TYR A 89 2.77 -13.65 -0.12
CA TYR A 89 1.64 -14.06 0.72
C TYR A 89 2.05 -14.38 2.16
N TYR A 90 3.18 -15.08 2.35
CA TYR A 90 3.70 -15.39 3.68
C TYR A 90 4.02 -14.11 4.47
N TRP A 91 4.74 -13.17 3.86
CA TRP A 91 5.10 -11.91 4.53
C TRP A 91 3.88 -11.02 4.74
N HIS A 92 2.93 -10.99 3.82
CA HIS A 92 1.64 -10.31 4.05
C HIS A 92 0.98 -10.80 5.34
N ALA A 93 0.78 -12.11 5.48
CA ALA A 93 0.17 -12.69 6.69
C ALA A 93 1.00 -12.45 7.96
N TYR A 94 2.33 -12.44 7.85
CA TYR A 94 3.24 -12.15 8.96
C TYR A 94 3.11 -10.70 9.45
N TYR A 95 3.06 -9.75 8.53
CA TYR A 95 2.98 -8.32 8.85
C TYR A 95 1.57 -7.91 9.26
N ASP A 96 0.50 -8.44 8.63
CA ASP A 96 -0.89 -8.13 8.99
C ASP A 96 -1.20 -8.43 10.47
N LYS A 97 -0.75 -9.60 10.97
CA LYS A 97 -0.91 -9.99 12.38
C LYS A 97 -0.18 -9.09 13.36
N ARG A 98 0.84 -8.36 12.89
CA ARG A 98 1.77 -7.57 13.71
C ARG A 98 1.65 -6.08 13.45
N LEU A 99 0.70 -5.67 12.62
CA LEU A 99 0.55 -4.29 12.18
C LEU A 99 -0.15 -3.48 13.27
N PRO A 100 0.51 -2.44 13.84
CA PRO A 100 -0.13 -1.52 14.77
C PRO A 100 -1.26 -0.72 14.12
N ALA A 101 -2.09 -0.08 14.94
CA ALA A 101 -3.06 0.90 14.46
C ALA A 101 -2.43 2.30 14.29
N GLY A 102 -2.99 3.08 13.37
CA GLY A 102 -2.64 4.50 13.16
C GLY A 102 -1.17 4.73 12.78
N ALA A 103 -0.63 5.90 13.19
CA ALA A 103 0.70 6.36 12.78
C ALA A 103 1.86 5.46 13.23
N SER A 104 1.69 4.69 14.32
CA SER A 104 2.70 3.73 14.80
C SER A 104 2.94 2.57 13.81
N ALA A 105 2.06 2.38 12.83
CA ALA A 105 2.19 1.38 11.78
C ALA A 105 3.26 1.69 10.73
N LEU A 106 3.73 2.95 10.66
CA LEU A 106 4.67 3.42 9.62
C LEU A 106 5.91 2.53 9.53
N LEU A 107 6.55 2.27 10.68
CA LEU A 107 7.77 1.44 10.72
C LEU A 107 7.48 0.02 10.21
N LYS A 108 6.32 -0.53 10.54
CA LYS A 108 5.98 -1.90 10.20
C LYS A 108 5.62 -2.06 8.72
N LEU A 109 4.99 -1.05 8.12
CA LEU A 109 4.79 -0.96 6.67
C LEU A 109 6.12 -0.81 5.93
N GLU A 110 7.04 0.00 6.45
CA GLU A 110 8.37 0.17 5.87
C GLU A 110 9.18 -1.12 5.91
N GLU A 111 9.15 -1.85 7.03
CA GLU A 111 9.78 -3.17 7.15
C GLU A 111 9.21 -4.18 6.13
N PHE A 112 7.89 -4.17 5.91
CA PHE A 112 7.25 -5.00 4.90
C PHE A 112 7.76 -4.65 3.49
N ILE A 113 7.80 -3.36 3.14
CA ILE A 113 8.27 -2.92 1.82
C ILE A 113 9.74 -3.26 1.62
N ALA A 114 10.59 -3.00 2.62
CA ALA A 114 12.01 -3.37 2.57
C ALA A 114 12.18 -4.89 2.39
N LYS A 115 11.33 -5.69 3.04
CA LYS A 115 11.34 -7.14 2.88
C LYS A 115 10.93 -7.56 1.47
N PHE A 116 9.86 -6.96 0.93
CA PHE A 116 9.42 -7.18 -0.45
C PHE A 116 10.53 -6.84 -1.45
N MET A 117 11.13 -5.64 -1.34
CA MET A 117 12.24 -5.19 -2.19
C MET A 117 13.42 -6.18 -2.17
N SER A 118 13.73 -6.76 -1.00
CA SER A 118 14.78 -7.77 -0.88
C SER A 118 14.46 -9.06 -1.62
N ILE A 119 13.22 -9.54 -1.55
CA ILE A 119 12.76 -10.76 -2.25
C ILE A 119 12.72 -10.51 -3.75
N HIS A 120 12.15 -9.38 -4.17
CA HIS A 120 12.03 -9.02 -5.58
C HIS A 120 13.40 -8.90 -6.27
N ARG A 121 14.36 -8.19 -5.65
CA ARG A 121 15.74 -8.11 -6.17
C ARG A 121 16.41 -9.46 -6.34
N LYS A 122 16.21 -10.37 -5.38
CA LYS A 122 16.78 -11.73 -5.46
C LYS A 122 16.18 -12.53 -6.61
N SER A 123 14.90 -12.35 -6.91
CA SER A 123 14.28 -12.96 -8.09
C SER A 123 14.89 -12.43 -9.38
N LEU A 124 15.02 -11.10 -9.51
CA LEU A 124 15.57 -10.47 -10.72
C LEU A 124 17.02 -10.94 -11.00
N ALA A 125 17.84 -11.10 -9.96
CA ALA A 125 19.20 -11.59 -10.09
C ALA A 125 19.31 -13.09 -10.41
N ALA A 126 18.28 -13.89 -10.13
CA ALA A 126 18.25 -15.31 -10.48
C ALA A 126 17.83 -15.57 -11.94
N ASP A 127 17.21 -14.58 -12.58
CA ASP A 127 16.77 -14.62 -13.98
C ASP A 127 17.82 -13.99 -14.95
N SER A 128 18.96 -13.50 -14.40
CA SER A 128 20.08 -12.87 -15.11
C SER A 128 21.24 -13.85 -15.32
#